data_AF-A0A427TW68-F1
#
_entry.id   AF-A0A427TW68-F1
#
_cell.length_a   1.000
_cell.length_b   1.000
_cell.length_c   1.000
_cell.angle_alpha   90.00
_cell.angle_beta   90.00
_cell.angle_gamma   90.00
#
_symmetry.space_group_name_H-M   'P 1'
#
loop_
_entity.id
_entity.type
_entity.pdbx_description
1 polymer ?
#
loop_
_entity_poly.entity_id
_entity_poly.type
_entity_poly.pdbx_seq_one_letter_code
_entity_poly.pdbx_strand_id
1 'polypeptide(L)'
;MMDKRTFKTSFNRLLEEQVDGIPNEKKIKYMKKWIKEYEQLEQTTLEKPQTTDHTTPLDNSKKVGELVRTTLDKIIRKQLLNSDRVRVLQDARHCKNLFDINYPLLKKVTNGSSLLEQRLVNGYSRFWANPITINNEKYLVCNDWYERNKTKFIKWAEEL
;
A
#
# COMPACT_ATOMS: atom_id res chain seq x y z
N MET A 1 -14.10 -1.60 -8.86
CA MET A 1 -14.09 -0.86 -10.14
C MET A 1 -15.26 0.10 -10.11
N MET A 2 -15.01 1.42 -10.18
CA MET A 2 -16.09 2.42 -10.12
C MET A 2 -16.69 2.56 -11.53
N ASP A 3 -18.01 2.51 -11.66
CA ASP A 3 -18.65 2.64 -12.97
C ASP A 3 -18.63 4.10 -13.45
N LYS A 4 -18.75 4.28 -14.76
CA LYS A 4 -18.63 5.59 -15.43
C LYS A 4 -19.65 6.62 -14.93
N ARG A 5 -20.82 6.18 -14.46
CA ARG A 5 -21.88 7.06 -13.94
C ARG A 5 -21.49 7.58 -12.55
N THR A 6 -20.98 6.70 -11.70
CA THR A 6 -20.52 7.05 -10.35
C THR A 6 -19.30 7.96 -10.35
N PHE A 7 -18.38 7.76 -11.31
CA PHE A 7 -17.26 8.67 -11.52
C PHE A 7 -17.74 10.07 -11.95
N LYS A 8 -18.65 10.14 -12.94
CA LYS A 8 -19.19 11.41 -13.44
C LYS A 8 -19.92 12.21 -12.36
N THR A 9 -20.71 11.54 -11.54
CA THR A 9 -21.42 12.19 -10.41
C THR A 9 -20.46 12.71 -9.35
N SER A 10 -19.47 11.91 -8.96
CA SER A 10 -18.47 12.31 -7.96
C SER A 10 -17.58 13.45 -8.47
N PHE A 11 -17.27 13.44 -9.76
CA PHE A 11 -16.49 14.47 -10.44
C PHE A 11 -17.25 15.80 -10.56
N ASN A 12 -18.54 15.75 -10.91
CA ASN A 12 -19.39 16.95 -10.96
C ASN A 12 -19.52 17.60 -9.57
N ARG A 13 -19.64 16.79 -8.51
CA ARG A 13 -19.66 17.27 -7.12
C ARG A 13 -18.34 17.97 -6.73
N LEU A 14 -17.20 17.40 -7.15
CA LEU A 14 -15.88 17.98 -6.91
C LEU A 14 -15.68 19.30 -7.68
N LEU A 15 -16.24 19.40 -8.89
CA LEU A 15 -16.24 20.63 -9.69
C LEU A 15 -17.14 21.72 -9.09
N GLU A 16 -18.29 21.36 -8.52
CA GLU A 16 -19.17 22.30 -7.80
C GLU A 16 -18.50 22.82 -6.52
N GLU A 17 -17.80 21.96 -5.76
CA GLU A 17 -17.12 22.35 -4.51
C GLU A 17 -15.86 23.20 -4.72
N GLN A 18 -15.12 23.02 -5.82
CA GLN A 18 -13.81 23.66 -6.03
C GLN A 18 -13.86 24.82 -7.04
N VAL A 19 -14.96 24.99 -7.78
CA VAL A 19 -14.97 25.82 -8.99
C VAL A 19 -16.25 26.64 -9.14
N ASP A 20 -16.65 27.33 -8.08
CA ASP A 20 -17.63 28.41 -8.19
C ASP A 20 -17.00 29.66 -8.83
N GLY A 21 -17.70 30.26 -9.79
CA GLY A 21 -17.26 31.50 -10.48
C GLY A 21 -16.26 31.37 -11.65
N ILE A 22 -15.78 30.18 -12.05
CA ILE A 22 -14.90 30.04 -13.23
C ILE A 22 -15.72 29.84 -14.52
N PRO A 23 -15.45 30.60 -15.61
CA PRO A 23 -16.12 30.42 -16.90
C PRO A 23 -15.96 29.01 -17.48
N ASN A 24 -17.03 28.48 -18.10
CA ASN A 24 -17.12 27.11 -18.62
C ASN A 24 -15.97 26.72 -19.56
N GLU A 25 -15.44 27.66 -20.35
CA GLU A 25 -14.32 27.44 -21.27
C GLU A 25 -13.01 27.11 -20.55
N LYS A 26 -12.76 27.76 -19.39
CA LYS A 26 -11.58 27.47 -18.56
C LYS A 26 -11.73 26.13 -17.86
N LYS A 27 -12.95 25.74 -17.45
CA LYS A 27 -13.25 24.42 -16.88
C LYS A 27 -12.90 23.30 -17.87
N ILE A 28 -13.30 23.43 -19.14
CA ILE A 28 -12.97 22.46 -20.20
C ILE A 28 -11.44 22.35 -20.41
N LYS A 29 -10.71 23.47 -20.33
CA LYS A 29 -9.24 23.45 -20.44
C LYS A 29 -8.59 22.70 -19.26
N TYR A 30 -9.06 22.90 -18.04
CA TYR A 30 -8.59 22.15 -16.87
C TYR A 30 -8.95 20.66 -16.97
N MET A 31 -10.14 20.34 -17.45
CA MET A 31 -10.56 18.95 -17.69
C MET A 31 -9.67 18.25 -18.70
N LYS A 32 -9.38 18.88 -19.84
CA LYS A 32 -8.47 18.32 -20.86
C LYS A 32 -7.06 18.12 -20.30
N LYS A 33 -6.59 19.03 -19.45
CA LYS A 33 -5.29 18.91 -18.76
C LYS A 33 -5.28 17.73 -17.78
N TRP A 34 -6.31 17.59 -16.94
CA TRP A 34 -6.41 16.49 -15.98
C TRP A 34 -6.65 15.13 -16.61
N ILE A 35 -7.43 15.05 -17.69
CA ILE A 35 -7.60 13.82 -18.46
C ILE A 35 -6.26 13.41 -19.06
N LYS A 36 -5.52 14.35 -19.66
CA LYS A 36 -4.17 14.08 -20.19
C LYS A 36 -3.19 13.66 -19.10
N GLU A 37 -3.22 14.30 -17.93
CA GLU A 37 -2.39 13.91 -16.79
C GLU A 37 -2.77 12.52 -16.27
N TYR A 38 -4.07 12.17 -16.23
CA TYR A 38 -4.54 10.84 -15.84
C TYR A 38 -4.16 9.75 -16.86
N GLU A 39 -4.33 10.03 -18.16
CA GLU A 39 -3.92 9.14 -19.25
C GLU A 39 -2.39 8.96 -19.29
N GLN A 40 -1.61 10.00 -18.99
CA GLN A 40 -0.15 9.90 -18.87
C GLN A 40 0.26 9.12 -17.61
N LEU A 41 -0.47 9.24 -16.50
CA LEU A 41 -0.26 8.41 -15.31
C LEU A 41 -0.60 6.94 -15.61
N GLU A 42 -1.69 6.66 -16.34
CA GLU A 42 -2.04 5.31 -16.79
C GLU A 42 -0.99 4.73 -17.76
N GLN A 43 -0.54 5.50 -18.76
CA GLN A 43 0.54 5.08 -19.67
C GLN A 43 1.89 4.88 -18.96
N THR A 44 2.21 5.71 -17.97
CA THR A 44 3.42 5.52 -17.13
C THR A 44 3.31 4.29 -16.22
N THR A 45 2.08 3.90 -15.82
CA THR A 45 1.84 2.62 -15.12
C THR A 45 1.80 1.40 -16.04
N LEU A 46 1.64 1.59 -17.36
CA LEU A 46 1.55 0.51 -18.35
C LEU A 46 2.86 0.31 -19.14
N GLU A 47 3.77 1.30 -19.20
CA GLU A 47 5.05 1.19 -19.91
C GLU A 47 6.26 1.10 -18.95
N LYS A 48 6.56 -0.11 -18.45
CA LYS A 48 7.90 -0.74 -18.30
C LYS A 48 7.87 -2.01 -17.43
N PRO A 49 8.70 -3.03 -17.73
CA PRO A 49 8.83 -3.79 -18.98
C PRO A 49 7.84 -4.98 -19.01
N GLN A 50 7.44 -5.40 -20.21
CA GLN A 50 6.90 -6.74 -20.40
C GLN A 50 8.01 -7.76 -20.15
N THR A 51 8.07 -8.30 -18.94
CA THR A 51 8.67 -9.61 -18.69
C THR A 51 7.56 -10.54 -18.25
N THR A 52 7.38 -11.56 -19.08
CA THR A 52 6.61 -12.79 -18.93
C THR A 52 6.21 -13.17 -17.50
N ASP A 53 4.98 -13.69 -17.38
CA ASP A 53 4.43 -14.44 -16.24
C ASP A 53 5.29 -15.65 -15.87
N HIS A 54 6.46 -15.39 -15.31
CA HIS A 54 7.22 -16.33 -14.51
C HIS A 54 7.51 -15.65 -13.20
N THR A 55 6.99 -16.23 -12.12
CA THR A 55 7.31 -15.98 -10.72
C THR A 55 8.79 -15.60 -10.59
N THR A 56 9.12 -14.31 -10.60
CA THR A 56 10.51 -13.89 -10.43
C THR A 56 10.85 -14.28 -8.99
N PRO A 57 11.82 -15.19 -8.77
CA PRO A 57 12.16 -15.64 -7.45
C PRO A 57 12.48 -14.42 -6.58
N LEU A 58 12.01 -14.44 -5.34
CA LEU A 58 12.40 -13.42 -4.36
C LEU A 58 13.92 -13.34 -4.32
N ASP A 59 14.45 -12.13 -4.44
CA ASP A 59 15.89 -11.90 -4.50
C ASP A 59 16.51 -12.16 -3.12
N ASN A 60 16.95 -13.40 -2.93
CA ASN A 60 17.54 -13.88 -1.70
C ASN A 60 18.94 -13.28 -1.42
N SER A 61 19.50 -12.47 -2.32
CA SER A 61 20.73 -11.73 -2.03
C SER A 61 20.48 -10.51 -1.12
N LYS A 62 19.24 -9.99 -1.08
CA LYS A 62 18.90 -8.77 -0.33
C LYS A 62 18.87 -9.00 1.17
N LYS A 63 19.23 -7.98 1.95
CA LYS A 63 19.00 -7.96 3.40
C LYS A 63 17.50 -8.11 3.70
N VAL A 64 17.15 -8.84 4.76
CA VAL A 64 15.75 -9.17 5.09
C VAL A 64 14.83 -7.95 5.12
N GLY A 65 15.27 -6.83 5.70
CA GLY A 65 14.45 -5.62 5.78
C GLY A 65 14.16 -4.98 4.43
N GLU A 66 15.11 -5.04 3.48
CA GLU A 66 14.91 -4.57 2.11
C GLU A 66 14.01 -5.54 1.33
N LEU A 67 14.22 -6.85 1.50
CA LEU A 67 13.37 -7.87 0.91
C LEU A 67 11.91 -7.69 1.33
N VAL A 68 11.65 -7.55 2.63
CA VAL A 68 10.30 -7.34 3.15
C VAL A 68 9.67 -6.07 2.59
N ARG A 69 10.41 -4.96 2.59
CA ARG A 69 9.90 -3.68 2.06
C ARG A 69 9.53 -3.76 0.59
N THR A 70 10.45 -4.26 -0.24
CA THR A 70 10.22 -4.35 -1.68
C THR A 70 9.13 -5.37 -2.03
N THR A 71 9.02 -6.45 -1.26
CA THR A 71 7.98 -7.48 -1.45
C THR A 71 6.61 -6.99 -1.02
N LEU A 72 6.50 -6.36 0.16
CA LEU A 72 5.22 -5.78 0.62
C LEU A 72 4.72 -4.71 -0.33
N ASP A 73 5.58 -3.83 -0.85
CA ASP A 73 5.18 -2.83 -1.85
C ASP A 73 4.57 -3.49 -3.11
N LYS A 74 5.18 -4.57 -3.62
CA LYS A 74 4.63 -5.36 -4.74
C LYS A 74 3.28 -5.99 -4.40
N ILE A 75 3.18 -6.64 -3.23
CA ILE A 75 1.95 -7.30 -2.74
C ILE A 75 0.79 -6.29 -2.66
N ILE A 76 1.04 -5.09 -2.14
CA ILE A 76 0.04 -4.04 -1.97
C ILE A 76 -0.41 -3.48 -3.31
N ARG A 77 0.54 -3.17 -4.22
CA ARG A 77 0.22 -2.70 -5.57
C ARG A 77 -0.63 -3.69 -6.35
N LYS A 78 -0.34 -4.98 -6.19
CA LYS A 78 -1.10 -6.09 -6.80
C LYS A 78 -2.39 -6.45 -6.04
N GLN A 79 -2.69 -5.77 -4.93
CA GLN A 79 -3.89 -6.00 -4.10
C GLN A 79 -4.04 -7.47 -3.65
N LEU A 80 -2.94 -8.17 -3.36
CA LEU A 80 -2.95 -9.60 -2.99
C LEU A 80 -3.38 -9.87 -1.53
N LEU A 81 -3.69 -8.82 -0.76
CA LEU A 81 -4.12 -8.94 0.64
C LEU A 81 -5.62 -8.68 0.78
N ASN A 82 -6.38 -9.76 0.97
CA ASN A 82 -7.79 -9.66 1.39
C ASN A 82 -7.91 -9.33 2.89
N SER A 83 -9.13 -9.01 3.33
CA SER A 83 -9.40 -8.58 4.72
C SER A 83 -9.02 -9.63 5.77
N ASP A 84 -9.19 -10.92 5.49
CA ASP A 84 -8.82 -11.99 6.42
C ASP A 84 -7.31 -12.10 6.58
N ARG A 85 -6.55 -12.04 5.48
CA ARG A 85 -5.08 -12.01 5.52
C ARG A 85 -4.61 -10.77 6.30
N VAL A 86 -5.18 -9.60 6.06
CA VAL A 86 -4.85 -8.38 6.81
C VAL A 86 -5.16 -8.52 8.30
N ARG A 87 -6.26 -9.19 8.68
CA ARG A 87 -6.58 -9.48 10.09
C ARG A 87 -5.55 -10.40 10.73
N VAL A 88 -5.12 -11.46 10.05
CA VAL A 88 -4.07 -12.38 10.53
C VAL A 88 -2.75 -11.64 10.75
N LEU A 89 -2.38 -10.73 9.85
CA LEU A 89 -1.16 -9.93 9.96
C LEU A 89 -1.19 -8.89 11.10
N GLN A 90 -2.37 -8.62 11.68
CA GLN A 90 -2.52 -7.77 12.87
C GLN A 90 -2.41 -8.52 14.18
N ASP A 91 -2.34 -9.85 14.15
CA ASP A 91 -2.22 -10.69 15.34
C ASP A 91 -0.76 -11.11 15.57
N ALA A 92 -0.25 -10.81 16.76
CA ALA A 92 1.14 -11.08 17.12
C ALA A 92 1.44 -12.60 17.22
N ARG A 93 0.49 -13.42 17.67
CA ARG A 93 0.70 -14.88 17.80
C ARG A 93 0.76 -15.54 16.43
N HIS A 94 -0.12 -15.13 15.52
CA HIS A 94 -0.06 -15.57 14.13
C HIS A 94 1.24 -15.12 13.46
N CYS A 95 1.67 -13.87 13.66
CA CYS A 95 2.94 -13.38 13.12
C CYS A 95 4.16 -14.11 13.71
N LYS A 96 4.10 -14.51 14.99
CA LYS A 96 5.14 -15.37 15.60
C LYS A 96 5.23 -16.72 14.93
N ASN A 97 4.10 -17.36 14.64
CA ASN A 97 4.07 -18.65 13.97
C ASN A 97 4.51 -18.54 12.50
N LEU A 98 3.99 -17.55 11.78
CA LEU A 98 4.25 -17.35 10.35
C LEU A 98 5.67 -16.88 10.07
N PHE A 99 6.16 -15.89 10.80
CA PHE A 99 7.41 -15.18 10.47
C PHE A 99 8.50 -15.29 11.55
N ASP A 100 8.19 -15.82 12.74
CA ASP A 100 9.04 -15.75 13.93
C ASP A 100 9.33 -14.31 14.41
N ILE A 101 8.35 -13.42 14.29
CA ILE A 101 8.40 -12.06 14.85
C ILE A 101 7.48 -11.95 16.08
N ASN A 102 7.88 -11.19 17.10
CA ASN A 102 7.14 -11.11 18.38
C ASN A 102 6.05 -10.02 18.38
N TYR A 103 5.87 -9.33 17.26
CA TYR A 103 4.96 -8.19 17.09
C TYR A 103 4.02 -8.45 15.91
N PRO A 104 2.84 -7.82 15.87
CA PRO A 104 2.01 -7.90 14.69
C PRO A 104 2.72 -7.24 13.50
N LEU A 105 2.66 -7.87 12.32
CA LEU A 105 3.28 -7.32 11.12
C LEU A 105 2.63 -5.99 10.74
N LEU A 106 1.30 -5.92 10.84
CA LEU A 106 0.51 -4.73 10.57
C LEU A 106 -0.12 -4.22 11.86
N LYS A 107 -0.04 -2.90 12.08
CA LYS A 107 -0.79 -2.22 13.13
C LYS A 107 -1.65 -1.14 12.49
N LYS A 108 -2.97 -1.25 12.61
CA LYS A 108 -3.89 -0.24 12.08
C LYS A 108 -3.60 1.13 12.70
N VAL A 109 -3.51 2.15 11.86
CA VAL A 109 -3.32 3.54 12.29
C VAL A 109 -4.64 4.06 12.86
N THR A 110 -4.56 4.66 14.04
CA THR A 110 -5.67 5.39 14.65
C THR A 110 -5.59 6.85 14.22
N ASN A 111 -6.66 7.37 13.62
CA ASN A 111 -6.74 8.77 13.25
C ASN A 111 -6.83 9.66 14.50
N GLY A 112 -6.24 10.85 14.45
CA GLY A 112 -6.26 11.81 15.56
C GLY A 112 -5.16 11.62 16.61
N SER A 113 -4.25 10.67 16.43
CA SER A 113 -3.09 10.46 17.31
C SER A 113 -1.78 10.54 16.53
N SER A 114 -0.68 10.91 17.21
CA SER A 114 0.63 11.04 16.58
C SER A 114 1.13 9.71 16.02
N LEU A 115 1.55 9.70 14.75
CA LEU A 115 2.20 8.52 14.16
C LEU A 115 3.51 8.17 14.88
N LEU A 116 4.22 9.18 15.39
CA LEU A 116 5.47 8.98 16.11
C LEU A 116 5.25 8.23 17.42
N GLU A 117 4.12 8.46 18.10
CA GLU A 117 3.76 7.72 19.31
C GLU A 117 3.25 6.31 18.96
N GLN A 118 2.42 6.20 17.92
CA GLN A 118 1.82 4.93 17.51
C GLN A 118 2.85 3.89 17.04
N ARG A 119 4.02 4.31 16.54
CA ARG A 119 5.12 3.40 16.18
C ARG A 119 5.93 2.88 17.37
N LEU A 120 5.74 3.44 18.57
CA LEU A 120 6.48 3.03 19.76
C LEU A 120 5.80 1.84 20.44
N VAL A 121 6.62 0.92 20.93
CA VAL A 121 6.23 -0.13 21.88
C VAL A 121 7.28 -0.12 22.97
N ASN A 122 6.85 0.15 24.21
CA ASN A 122 7.72 0.33 25.37
C ASN A 122 8.87 1.34 25.11
N GLY A 123 8.56 2.45 24.44
CA GLY A 123 9.53 3.50 24.09
C GLY A 123 10.42 3.21 22.87
N TYR A 124 10.37 2.01 22.28
CA TYR A 124 11.16 1.67 21.10
C TYR A 124 10.34 1.75 19.82
N SER A 125 10.92 2.31 18.75
CA SER A 125 10.28 2.32 17.43
C SER A 125 10.26 0.90 16.85
N ARG A 126 9.12 0.21 16.99
CA ARG A 126 8.90 -1.16 16.46
C ARG A 126 8.24 -1.20 15.10
N PHE A 127 7.83 -0.04 14.59
CA PHE A 127 7.22 0.08 13.28
C PHE A 127 7.95 1.10 12.41
N TRP A 128 7.83 0.96 11.09
CA TRP A 128 8.34 1.92 10.11
C TRP A 128 7.72 3.31 10.31
N ALA A 129 8.45 4.33 9.87
CA ALA A 129 7.99 5.72 9.96
C ALA A 129 6.81 6.00 9.01
N ASN A 130 6.84 5.43 7.81
CA ASN A 130 5.81 5.65 6.80
C ASN A 130 4.81 4.49 6.82
N PRO A 131 3.51 4.76 7.04
CA PRO A 131 2.48 3.74 6.94
C PRO A 131 2.25 3.33 5.47
N ILE A 132 1.72 2.13 5.30
CA ILE A 132 1.20 1.63 4.02
C ILE A 132 -0.32 1.74 3.98
N THR A 133 -0.90 1.74 2.78
CA THR A 133 -2.36 1.76 2.60
C THR A 133 -2.81 0.43 1.99
N ILE A 134 -3.73 -0.26 2.66
CA ILE A 134 -4.36 -1.50 2.20
C ILE A 134 -5.87 -1.32 2.33
N ASN A 135 -6.63 -1.53 1.24
CA ASN A 135 -8.10 -1.39 1.25
C ASN A 135 -8.57 -0.06 1.87
N ASN A 136 -7.97 1.05 1.46
CA ASN A 136 -8.23 2.42 1.94
C ASN A 136 -7.93 2.68 3.42
N GLU A 137 -7.30 1.74 4.12
CA GLU A 137 -6.94 1.84 5.53
C GLU A 137 -5.42 1.92 5.70
N LYS A 138 -4.96 2.71 6.66
CA LYS A 138 -3.53 2.91 6.93
C LYS A 138 -3.02 1.93 7.98
N TYR A 139 -1.86 1.34 7.71
CA TYR A 139 -1.20 0.40 8.61
C TYR A 139 0.28 0.74 8.78
N LEU A 140 0.77 0.68 10.01
CA LEU A 140 2.19 0.67 10.34
C LEU A 140 2.75 -0.75 10.15
N VAL A 141 3.97 -0.86 9.65
CA VAL A 141 4.63 -2.16 9.38
C VAL A 141 5.73 -2.41 10.39
N CYS A 142 5.75 -3.60 10.98
CA CYS A 142 6.79 -4.00 11.94
C CYS A 142 8.19 -3.94 11.30
N ASN A 143 9.16 -3.41 12.05
CA ASN A 143 10.54 -3.31 11.62
C ASN A 143 11.48 -4.37 12.22
N ASP A 144 10.96 -5.27 13.06
CA ASP A 144 11.73 -6.24 13.85
C ASP A 144 12.11 -7.49 13.04
N TRP A 145 12.81 -7.25 11.92
CA TRP A 145 13.23 -8.28 10.98
C TRP A 145 14.70 -8.63 11.16
N TYR A 146 14.97 -9.93 11.31
CA TYR A 146 16.30 -10.51 11.39
C TYR A 146 16.49 -11.55 10.27
N GLU A 147 17.73 -11.86 9.90
CA GLU A 147 17.99 -12.79 8.79
C GLU A 147 17.35 -14.18 9.01
N ARG A 148 17.21 -14.62 10.27
CA ARG A 148 16.49 -15.86 10.62
C ARG A 148 15.01 -15.87 10.17
N ASN A 149 14.39 -14.71 10.00
CA ASN A 149 12.99 -14.59 9.58
C ASN A 149 12.81 -14.70 8.06
N LYS A 150 13.89 -14.56 7.29
CA LYS A 150 13.85 -14.36 5.84
C LYS A 150 13.18 -15.53 5.11
N THR A 151 13.60 -16.76 5.39
CA THR A 151 13.04 -17.96 4.76
C THR A 151 11.54 -18.10 5.00
N LYS A 152 11.09 -17.80 6.22
CA LYS A 152 9.66 -17.82 6.58
C LYS A 152 8.86 -16.77 5.82
N PHE A 153 9.40 -15.56 5.71
CA PHE A 153 8.76 -14.48 4.96
C PHE A 153 8.65 -14.81 3.46
N ILE A 154 9.71 -15.33 2.84
CA ILE A 154 9.72 -15.74 1.43
C ILE A 154 8.64 -16.78 1.18
N LYS A 155 8.62 -17.85 1.97
CA LYS A 155 7.62 -18.92 1.84
C LYS A 155 6.20 -18.37 1.91
N TRP A 156 5.91 -17.53 2.89
CA TRP A 156 4.59 -16.89 3.00
C TRP A 156 4.25 -16.01 1.78
N ALA A 157 5.23 -15.26 1.26
CA ALA A 157 5.03 -14.39 0.12
C ALA A 157 4.79 -15.16 -1.19
N GLU A 158 5.35 -16.35 -1.33
CA GLU A 158 5.14 -17.26 -2.47
C GLU A 158 3.78 -17.97 -2.43
N GLU A 159 3.14 -18.06 -1.25
CA GLU A 159 1.81 -18.66 -1.01
C GLU A 159 0.64 -17.64 -1.11
N LEU A 160 0.91 -16.43 -1.63
CA LEU A 160 -0.09 -15.36 -1.71
C LEU A 160 -1.05 -15.49 -2.89
#